data_AF-A0A4Y8VPG9-F1
#
_entry.id   AF-A0A4Y8VPG9-F1
#
_cell.length_a   1.000
_cell.length_b   1.000
_cell.length_c   1.000
_cell.angle_alpha   90.00
_cell.angle_beta   90.00
_cell.angle_gamma   90.00
#
_symmetry.space_group_name_H-M   'P 1'
#
loop_
_entity.id
_entity.type
_entity.pdbx_description
1 polymer ?
#
loop_
_entity_poly.entity_id
_entity_poly.type
_entity_poly.pdbx_seq_one_letter_code
_entity_poly.pdbx_strand_id
1 'polypeptide(L)'
;METRHINVKSDFVIRERFRDGTGKVVALPDVDFELRYWVGSKSVKASRKDGVLTNCVADGDALLVIFKDHGLGEGELHHELHLAQNNPLFCDGVQNVYYPESLHIWLWDKMGDTEGVIESDCVAAYTRGYKFTWEDFTPANILELQKPAMEAAERADTDVREFIRVAQEKSDTAVKNAQNAASEAKTATTATVTATTNANTATTACKKATDAANDATKKAIAATSTADTATKNAKTATTEATTATDATKKATTESIDATGKAKTATAYANEAGQQAAAAAERLEATRGEMEIAIARAEQVVQGVPNGLKVEAPETVTLGNPAKQYIKPRVKPDGCAQNVIYQTDGQSIEVEPSGEIQAREAGSTRVHVIPTQGTKYYKTIKIEVVPPRIRLTSGGIRLDKQGNIRLT
;
A
#
# COMPACT_ATOMS: atom_id res chain seq x y z
N MET A 1 68.36 -15.35 127.81
CA MET A 1 68.78 -16.46 128.70
C MET A 1 69.63 -15.87 129.82
N GLU A 2 69.65 -16.44 131.03
CA GLU A 2 70.59 -16.00 132.08
C GLU A 2 72.02 -16.41 131.69
N THR A 3 73.00 -15.53 131.89
CA THR A 3 74.39 -15.80 131.50
C THR A 3 74.99 -16.85 132.45
N ARG A 4 75.50 -17.95 131.89
CA ARG A 4 76.16 -19.04 132.61
C ARG A 4 77.67 -18.85 132.60
N HIS A 5 78.34 -19.11 133.71
CA HIS A 5 79.79 -18.97 133.81
C HIS A 5 80.47 -20.34 133.87
N ILE A 6 81.48 -20.53 133.01
CA ILE A 6 82.29 -21.75 132.97
C ILE A 6 83.74 -21.35 133.15
N ASN A 7 84.48 -22.10 133.98
CA ASN A 7 85.91 -21.87 134.09
C ASN A 7 86.59 -22.15 132.74
N VAL A 8 87.37 -21.19 132.25
CA VAL A 8 88.01 -21.23 130.92
C VAL A 8 89.01 -22.37 130.75
N LYS A 9 89.43 -23.03 131.83
CA LYS A 9 90.34 -24.20 131.80
C LYS A 9 89.60 -25.53 131.93
N SER A 10 88.29 -25.53 132.18
CA SER A 10 87.51 -26.75 132.35
C SER A 10 87.06 -27.29 131.00
N ASP A 11 87.14 -28.62 130.84
CA ASP A 11 86.43 -29.30 129.76
C ASP A 11 84.91 -29.21 130.00
N PHE A 12 84.13 -29.04 128.93
CA PHE A 12 82.67 -29.04 129.01
C PHE A 12 82.04 -29.62 127.73
N VAL A 13 80.75 -29.92 127.80
CA VAL A 13 79.98 -30.44 126.66
C VAL A 13 78.76 -29.56 126.45
N ILE A 14 78.51 -29.20 125.20
CA ILE A 14 77.28 -28.53 124.78
C ILE A 14 76.40 -29.56 124.06
N ARG A 15 75.14 -29.70 124.49
CA ARG A 15 74.11 -30.50 123.82
C ARG A 15 73.28 -29.58 122.94
N GLU A 16 73.56 -29.61 121.64
CA GLU A 16 72.83 -28.84 120.63
C GLU A 16 71.60 -29.62 120.15
N ARG A 17 70.41 -29.01 120.22
CA ARG A 17 69.20 -29.54 119.57
C ARG A 17 68.86 -28.72 118.34
N PHE A 18 68.40 -29.37 117.28
CA PHE A 18 68.05 -28.68 116.04
C PHE A 18 66.56 -28.36 116.02
N ARG A 19 66.20 -27.14 115.62
CA ARG A 19 64.80 -26.69 115.50
C ARG A 19 64.47 -26.26 114.07
N ASP A 20 63.26 -26.54 113.59
CA ASP A 20 62.80 -25.95 112.34
C ASP A 20 62.47 -24.44 112.48
N GLY A 21 62.09 -23.79 111.38
CA GLY A 21 61.73 -22.37 111.37
C GLY A 21 60.49 -22.02 112.20
N THR A 22 59.80 -23.01 112.77
CA THR A 22 58.67 -22.83 113.70
C THR A 22 59.06 -23.01 115.17
N GLY A 23 60.33 -23.37 115.45
CA GLY A 23 60.86 -23.62 116.79
C GLY A 23 60.66 -25.06 117.29
N LYS A 24 60.13 -25.96 116.46
CA LYS A 24 59.93 -27.37 116.84
C LYS A 24 61.24 -28.15 116.70
N VAL A 25 61.55 -28.99 117.69
CA VAL A 25 62.71 -29.89 117.63
C VAL A 25 62.57 -30.85 116.44
N VAL A 26 63.62 -30.97 115.64
CA VAL A 26 63.74 -31.87 114.49
C VAL A 26 64.88 -32.86 114.69
N ALA A 27 64.90 -33.92 113.87
CA ALA A 27 66.02 -34.85 113.84
C ALA A 27 67.32 -34.14 113.39
N LEU A 28 68.47 -34.73 113.74
CA LEU A 28 69.78 -34.25 113.29
C LEU A 28 69.81 -34.05 111.77
N PRO A 29 70.36 -32.94 111.25
CA PRO A 29 70.47 -32.71 109.81
C PRO A 29 71.14 -33.88 109.10
N ASP A 30 70.53 -34.36 108.01
CA ASP A 30 71.06 -35.46 107.18
C ASP A 30 72.10 -35.00 106.15
N VAL A 31 72.42 -33.70 106.15
CA VAL A 31 73.43 -33.06 105.33
C VAL A 31 74.74 -32.83 106.09
N ASP A 32 75.77 -32.43 105.36
CA ASP A 32 77.02 -31.94 105.94
C ASP A 32 76.82 -30.61 106.66
N PHE A 33 77.44 -30.48 107.83
CA PHE A 33 77.36 -29.28 108.65
C PHE A 33 78.64 -29.00 109.43
N GLU A 34 78.85 -27.72 109.75
CA GLU A 34 79.89 -27.26 110.68
C GLU A 34 79.25 -26.37 111.75
N LEU A 35 79.53 -26.67 113.01
CA LEU A 35 79.25 -25.83 114.18
C LEU A 35 80.56 -25.21 114.64
N ARG A 36 80.66 -23.90 114.51
CA ARG A 36 81.84 -23.15 114.94
C ARG A 36 81.53 -22.39 116.22
N TYR A 37 82.36 -22.56 117.23
CA TYR A 37 82.27 -21.87 118.51
C TYR A 37 83.49 -20.97 118.69
N TRP A 38 83.33 -19.74 119.18
CA TRP A 38 84.48 -18.84 119.35
C TRP A 38 84.36 -17.88 120.53
N VAL A 39 85.54 -17.51 121.05
CA VAL A 39 85.75 -16.37 121.96
C VAL A 39 86.91 -15.56 121.40
N GLY A 40 86.66 -14.29 121.06
CA GLY A 40 87.65 -13.45 120.37
C GLY A 40 88.12 -14.08 119.06
N SER A 41 89.44 -14.24 118.89
CA SER A 41 90.04 -14.82 117.68
C SER A 41 90.23 -16.35 117.73
N LYS A 42 89.91 -17.00 118.84
CA LYS A 42 90.08 -18.45 119.01
C LYS A 42 88.76 -19.17 118.79
N SER A 43 88.79 -20.31 118.11
CA SER A 43 87.58 -21.08 117.82
C SER A 43 87.77 -22.59 117.92
N VAL A 44 86.73 -23.28 118.33
CA VAL A 44 86.56 -24.74 118.27
C VAL A 44 85.50 -25.06 117.23
N LYS A 45 85.66 -26.18 116.53
CA LYS A 45 84.70 -26.64 115.53
C LYS A 45 84.23 -28.04 115.85
N ALA A 46 82.94 -28.28 115.61
CA ALA A 46 82.34 -29.59 115.51
C ALA A 46 81.72 -29.73 114.12
N SER A 47 81.81 -30.90 113.50
CA SER A 47 81.30 -31.03 112.12
C SER A 47 80.83 -32.43 111.82
N ARG A 48 79.90 -32.52 110.87
CA ARG A 48 79.58 -33.74 110.12
C ARG A 48 80.00 -33.52 108.68
N LYS A 49 80.88 -34.39 108.17
CA LYS A 49 81.28 -34.38 106.76
C LYS A 49 81.26 -35.79 106.20
N ASP A 50 80.53 -36.02 105.11
CA ASP A 50 80.35 -37.33 104.47
C ASP A 50 79.90 -38.42 105.48
N GLY A 51 79.06 -38.03 106.43
CA GLY A 51 78.57 -38.92 107.51
C GLY A 51 79.53 -39.14 108.69
N VAL A 52 80.73 -38.56 108.67
CA VAL A 52 81.71 -38.66 109.77
C VAL A 52 81.58 -37.47 110.71
N LEU A 53 81.38 -37.74 112.01
CA LEU A 53 81.35 -36.72 113.07
C LEU A 53 82.76 -36.45 113.63
N THR A 54 83.12 -35.17 113.77
CA THR A 54 84.39 -34.72 114.33
C THR A 54 84.15 -33.75 115.48
N ASN A 55 84.79 -34.00 116.63
CA ASN A 55 84.67 -33.21 117.86
C ASN A 55 83.23 -33.09 118.42
N CYS A 56 82.36 -34.01 118.01
CA CYS A 56 80.99 -34.16 118.49
C CYS A 56 80.50 -35.61 118.35
N VAL A 57 79.43 -35.95 119.05
CA VAL A 57 78.78 -37.27 119.02
C VAL A 57 77.26 -37.08 118.95
N ALA A 58 76.58 -37.91 118.17
CA ALA A 58 75.12 -37.92 118.13
C ALA A 58 74.53 -38.55 119.40
N ASP A 59 73.53 -37.89 119.98
CA ASP A 59 72.79 -38.31 121.18
C ASP A 59 71.28 -38.20 120.92
N GLY A 60 70.72 -39.22 120.29
CA GLY A 60 69.29 -39.26 119.93
C GLY A 60 68.89 -38.13 118.98
N ASP A 61 68.13 -37.17 119.50
CA ASP A 61 67.66 -35.97 118.81
C ASP A 61 68.62 -34.78 118.89
N ALA A 62 69.75 -34.93 119.59
CA ALA A 62 70.71 -33.86 119.87
C ALA A 62 72.14 -34.24 119.44
N LEU A 63 73.01 -33.23 119.40
CA LEU A 63 74.44 -33.37 119.14
C LEU A 63 75.24 -32.91 120.36
N LEU A 64 76.07 -33.79 120.91
CA LEU A 64 76.98 -33.46 122.00
C LEU A 64 78.30 -32.96 121.41
N VAL A 65 78.56 -31.66 121.53
CA VAL A 65 79.82 -31.02 121.13
C VAL A 65 80.78 -31.01 122.32
N ILE A 66 81.99 -31.51 122.09
CA ILE A 66 82.97 -31.75 123.15
C ILE A 66 84.04 -30.66 123.12
N PHE A 67 84.18 -29.93 124.22
CA PHE A 67 85.21 -28.92 124.42
C PHE A 67 86.31 -29.48 125.30
N LYS A 68 87.19 -30.30 124.70
CA LYS A 68 88.35 -30.86 125.38
C LYS A 68 89.60 -30.03 125.09
N ASP A 69 90.31 -29.57 126.12
CA ASP A 69 91.52 -28.74 125.98
C ASP A 69 91.32 -27.59 124.96
N HIS A 70 90.12 -26.98 125.00
CA HIS A 70 89.55 -26.18 123.91
C HIS A 70 90.35 -24.92 123.57
N GLY A 71 91.23 -24.46 124.48
CA GLY A 71 92.16 -23.36 124.26
C GLY A 71 91.51 -21.97 124.08
N LEU A 72 90.19 -21.87 124.17
CA LEU A 72 89.43 -20.61 124.12
C LEU A 72 89.88 -19.64 125.24
N GLY A 73 89.73 -18.34 125.00
CA GLY A 73 90.04 -17.30 126.00
C GLY A 73 88.84 -16.97 126.89
N GLU A 74 89.02 -16.02 127.81
CA GLU A 74 87.93 -15.48 128.60
C GLU A 74 87.03 -14.57 127.74
N GLY A 75 85.72 -14.66 127.92
CA GLY A 75 84.72 -13.89 127.18
C GLY A 75 83.44 -14.68 126.87
N GLU A 76 82.50 -14.02 126.19
CA GLU A 76 81.25 -14.65 125.75
C GLU A 76 81.52 -15.65 124.62
N LEU A 77 80.96 -16.85 124.79
CA LEU A 77 81.01 -17.92 123.79
C LEU A 77 79.88 -17.73 122.79
N HIS A 78 80.27 -17.54 121.54
CA HIS A 78 79.34 -17.50 120.41
C HIS A 78 79.42 -18.80 119.63
N HIS A 79 78.34 -19.10 118.90
CA HIS A 79 78.34 -20.21 117.95
C HIS A 79 77.67 -19.85 116.62
N GLU A 80 77.96 -20.62 115.59
CA GLU A 80 77.34 -20.51 114.28
C GLU A 80 77.18 -21.91 113.68
N LEU A 81 75.95 -22.23 113.26
CA LEU A 81 75.66 -23.42 112.47
C LEU A 81 75.76 -23.08 110.98
N HIS A 82 76.61 -23.81 110.26
CA HIS A 82 76.71 -23.81 108.81
C HIS A 82 76.15 -25.13 108.25
N LEU A 83 75.14 -25.04 107.38
CA LEU A 83 74.55 -26.18 106.65
C LEU A 83 74.88 -26.10 105.16
N ALA A 84 75.32 -27.23 104.58
CA ALA A 84 75.55 -27.39 103.14
C ALA A 84 74.35 -28.12 102.49
N GLN A 85 73.34 -27.37 102.03
CA GLN A 85 72.09 -27.92 101.53
C GLN A 85 72.15 -28.27 100.04
N ASN A 86 71.66 -29.45 99.64
CA ASN A 86 71.54 -29.78 98.21
C ASN A 86 70.48 -28.90 97.53
N ASN A 87 70.92 -27.98 96.68
CA ASN A 87 70.06 -27.08 95.93
C ASN A 87 70.58 -26.86 94.49
N PRO A 88 69.91 -27.45 93.47
CA PRO A 88 70.36 -27.39 92.07
C PRO A 88 70.24 -25.99 91.44
N LEU A 89 69.69 -25.00 92.15
CA LEU A 89 69.67 -23.61 91.70
C LEU A 89 71.02 -22.91 91.88
N PHE A 90 71.90 -23.42 92.75
CA PHE A 90 73.24 -22.90 92.95
C PHE A 90 74.24 -23.64 92.04
N CYS A 91 75.28 -22.94 91.57
CA CYS A 91 76.17 -23.42 90.50
C CYS A 91 76.98 -24.68 90.85
N ASP A 92 77.20 -24.95 92.12
CA ASP A 92 77.85 -26.15 92.67
C ASP A 92 76.83 -27.18 93.21
N GLY A 93 75.53 -26.91 93.06
CA GLY A 93 74.45 -27.73 93.59
C GLY A 93 74.30 -27.65 95.11
N VAL A 94 75.05 -26.76 95.79
CA VAL A 94 75.06 -26.64 97.26
C VAL A 94 74.75 -25.21 97.69
N GLN A 95 73.74 -25.04 98.53
CA GLN A 95 73.45 -23.78 99.20
C GLN A 95 74.05 -23.80 100.60
N ASN A 96 74.98 -22.87 100.87
CA ASN A 96 75.55 -22.66 102.20
C ASN A 96 74.64 -21.72 103.01
N VAL A 97 74.18 -22.17 104.18
CA VAL A 97 73.31 -21.39 105.06
C VAL A 97 73.93 -21.30 106.46
N TYR A 98 74.01 -20.09 107.01
CA TYR A 98 74.66 -19.79 108.29
C TYR A 98 73.64 -19.25 109.31
N TYR A 99 73.73 -19.73 110.55
CA TYR A 99 72.88 -19.33 111.67
C TYR A 99 73.76 -18.95 112.87
N PRO A 100 74.25 -17.70 112.96
CA PRO A 100 75.03 -17.22 114.09
C PRO A 100 74.14 -16.87 115.28
N GLU A 101 74.55 -17.28 116.49
CA GLU A 101 73.81 -17.05 117.73
C GLU A 101 74.76 -16.89 118.93
N SER A 102 74.30 -16.25 120.01
CA SER A 102 75.06 -16.13 121.26
C SER A 102 74.52 -17.12 122.27
N LEU A 103 75.40 -17.93 122.87
CA LEU A 103 75.01 -18.99 123.80
C LEU A 103 74.67 -18.46 125.20
N HIS A 104 74.93 -17.18 125.47
CA HIS A 104 74.90 -16.61 126.81
C HIS A 104 75.76 -17.42 127.81
N ILE A 105 76.88 -17.97 127.35
CA ILE A 105 77.88 -18.63 128.17
C ILE A 105 79.10 -17.71 128.23
N TRP A 106 79.58 -17.42 129.43
CA TRP A 106 80.78 -16.63 129.66
C TRP A 106 81.91 -17.51 130.19
N LEU A 107 82.99 -17.62 129.43
CA LEU A 107 84.20 -18.30 129.88
C LEU A 107 85.03 -17.33 130.74
N TRP A 108 85.40 -17.73 131.96
CA TRP A 108 86.17 -16.87 132.88
C TRP A 108 87.20 -17.64 133.71
N ASP A 109 88.12 -16.95 134.37
CA ASP A 109 89.15 -17.58 135.20
C ASP A 109 88.67 -18.06 136.60
N LYS A 110 87.42 -17.77 136.98
CA LYS A 110 86.85 -18.07 138.31
C LYS A 110 86.05 -19.38 138.34
N MET A 111 85.57 -19.74 139.54
CA MET A 111 84.69 -20.90 139.75
C MET A 111 83.40 -20.74 138.92
N GLY A 112 83.10 -21.69 138.05
CA GLY A 112 81.86 -21.69 137.27
C GLY A 112 80.62 -21.93 138.13
N ASP A 113 79.45 -21.55 137.61
CA ASP A 113 78.14 -21.74 138.24
C ASP A 113 77.31 -22.85 137.57
N THR A 114 77.90 -23.52 136.55
CA THR A 114 77.23 -24.53 135.73
C THR A 114 77.91 -25.89 135.91
N GLU A 115 77.16 -26.88 136.39
CA GLU A 115 77.60 -28.28 136.45
C GLU A 115 76.86 -29.12 135.39
N GLY A 116 77.58 -29.96 134.63
CA GLY A 116 76.99 -30.91 133.68
C GLY A 116 77.00 -30.47 132.21
N VAL A 117 76.15 -31.12 131.39
CA VAL A 117 76.01 -30.86 129.95
C VAL A 117 75.13 -29.63 129.72
N ILE A 118 75.62 -28.69 128.91
CA ILE A 118 74.94 -27.42 128.65
C ILE A 118 74.00 -27.56 127.46
N GLU A 119 72.70 -27.40 127.67
CA GLU A 119 71.75 -27.39 126.55
C GLU A 119 71.80 -26.07 125.77
N SER A 120 71.84 -26.21 124.45
CA SER A 120 71.75 -25.13 123.46
C SER A 120 70.85 -25.59 122.30
N ASP A 121 70.21 -24.65 121.63
CA ASP A 121 69.36 -24.92 120.48
C ASP A 121 69.95 -24.25 119.24
N CYS A 122 69.98 -24.97 118.12
CA CYS A 122 70.37 -24.47 116.81
C CYS A 122 69.15 -24.44 115.88
N VAL A 123 68.90 -23.34 115.17
CA VAL A 123 67.83 -23.27 114.16
C VAL A 123 68.33 -23.84 112.82
N ALA A 124 67.63 -24.85 112.29
CA ALA A 124 67.87 -25.52 111.01
C ALA A 124 66.58 -25.55 110.17
N ALA A 125 66.17 -24.39 109.66
CA ALA A 125 64.89 -24.22 108.96
C ALA A 125 64.91 -24.68 107.49
N TYR A 126 65.00 -26.00 107.23
CA TYR A 126 64.56 -26.63 105.95
C TYR A 126 64.52 -28.17 106.06
N THR A 127 63.35 -28.80 105.95
CA THR A 127 63.23 -30.24 105.68
C THR A 127 62.17 -30.44 104.59
N ARG A 128 62.47 -31.22 103.55
CA ARG A 128 61.64 -31.41 102.32
C ARG A 128 60.82 -32.70 102.45
N GLY A 129 59.51 -32.67 102.14
CA GLY A 129 58.62 -33.84 102.16
C GLY A 129 58.78 -34.80 100.96
N TYR A 130 58.37 -36.06 101.11
CA TYR A 130 58.56 -37.18 100.15
C TYR A 130 57.79 -37.04 98.82
N LYS A 131 58.27 -37.72 97.76
CA LYS A 131 57.69 -37.75 96.40
C LYS A 131 56.61 -38.84 96.23
N PHE A 132 55.54 -38.55 95.49
CA PHE A 132 54.49 -39.51 95.06
C PHE A 132 54.95 -40.42 93.87
N THR A 133 54.43 -41.65 93.75
CA THR A 133 54.72 -42.60 92.64
C THR A 133 53.46 -43.24 92.01
N TRP A 134 53.59 -43.82 90.80
CA TRP A 134 52.46 -44.38 90.02
C TRP A 134 51.79 -45.62 90.64
N GLU A 135 52.47 -46.28 91.57
CA GLU A 135 51.97 -47.48 92.28
C GLU A 135 50.86 -47.14 93.30
N ASP A 136 50.62 -45.85 93.55
CA ASP A 136 49.59 -45.35 94.48
C ASP A 136 48.15 -45.39 93.90
N PHE A 137 47.93 -45.82 92.63
CA PHE A 137 46.61 -45.85 91.97
C PHE A 137 46.02 -47.25 91.76
N THR A 138 44.73 -47.43 92.04
CA THR A 138 43.98 -48.66 91.73
C THR A 138 43.47 -48.70 90.28
N PRO A 139 43.14 -49.88 89.71
CA PRO A 139 42.57 -49.99 88.35
C PRO A 139 41.26 -49.19 88.15
N ALA A 140 40.46 -49.03 89.21
CA ALA A 140 39.25 -48.20 89.16
C ALA A 140 39.58 -46.71 89.00
N ASN A 141 40.62 -46.22 89.70
CA ASN A 141 41.09 -44.84 89.57
C ASN A 141 41.64 -44.55 88.17
N ILE A 142 42.28 -45.53 87.52
CA ILE A 142 42.77 -45.41 86.15
C ILE A 142 41.62 -45.29 85.14
N LEU A 143 40.55 -46.08 85.31
CA LEU A 143 39.35 -45.98 84.46
C LEU A 143 38.67 -44.60 84.60
N GLU A 144 38.58 -44.08 85.82
CA GLU A 144 38.02 -42.75 86.08
C GLU A 144 38.88 -41.64 85.45
N LEU A 145 40.20 -41.77 85.51
CA LEU A 145 41.14 -40.84 84.84
C LEU A 145 41.03 -40.88 83.31
N GLN A 146 40.70 -42.03 82.70
CA GLN A 146 40.57 -42.18 81.25
C GLN A 146 39.20 -41.76 80.70
N LYS A 147 38.15 -41.82 81.51
CA LYS A 147 36.76 -41.56 81.11
C LYS A 147 36.56 -40.21 80.39
N PRO A 148 37.11 -39.07 80.85
CA PRO A 148 36.94 -37.80 80.15
C PRO A 148 37.53 -37.79 78.72
N ALA A 149 38.64 -38.49 78.52
CA ALA A 149 39.29 -38.58 77.22
C ALA A 149 38.50 -39.48 76.26
N MET A 150 37.96 -40.60 76.74
CA MET A 150 37.15 -41.51 75.93
C MET A 150 35.81 -40.87 75.53
N GLU A 151 35.12 -40.21 76.47
CA GLU A 151 33.88 -39.48 76.16
C GLU A 151 34.14 -38.30 75.20
N ALA A 152 35.29 -37.62 75.31
CA ALA A 152 35.67 -36.58 74.36
C ALA A 152 35.92 -37.13 72.95
N ALA A 153 36.56 -38.31 72.84
CA ALA A 153 36.78 -38.98 71.57
C ALA A 153 35.46 -39.43 70.91
N GLU A 154 34.53 -40.02 71.67
CA GLU A 154 33.21 -40.43 71.16
C GLU A 154 32.36 -39.24 70.70
N ARG A 155 32.38 -38.12 71.44
CA ARG A 155 31.73 -36.88 71.02
C ARG A 155 32.32 -36.36 69.72
N ALA A 156 33.65 -36.32 69.61
CA ALA A 156 34.31 -35.87 68.39
C ALA A 156 33.98 -36.77 67.18
N ASP A 157 33.95 -38.10 67.35
CA ASP A 157 33.61 -39.03 66.26
C ASP A 157 32.15 -38.84 65.81
N THR A 158 31.25 -38.61 66.76
CA THR A 158 29.82 -38.35 66.51
C THR A 158 29.62 -37.02 65.78
N ASP A 159 30.27 -35.95 66.23
CA ASP A 159 30.21 -34.62 65.61
C ASP A 159 30.74 -34.65 64.18
N VAL A 160 31.83 -35.39 63.92
CA VAL A 160 32.38 -35.57 62.57
C VAL A 160 31.40 -36.33 61.67
N ARG A 161 30.78 -37.42 62.15
CA ARG A 161 29.79 -38.17 61.38
C ARG A 161 28.58 -37.32 61.03
N GLU A 162 28.07 -36.55 62.00
CA GLU A 162 26.93 -35.67 61.79
C GLU A 162 27.26 -34.53 60.82
N PHE A 163 28.46 -33.94 60.94
CA PHE A 163 28.94 -32.96 59.98
C PHE A 163 29.00 -33.51 58.56
N ILE A 164 29.55 -34.71 58.37
CA ILE A 164 29.61 -35.38 57.06
C ILE A 164 28.21 -35.65 56.53
N ARG A 165 27.28 -36.15 57.35
CA ARG A 165 25.89 -36.40 56.96
C ARG A 165 25.22 -35.12 56.45
N VAL A 166 25.29 -34.04 57.22
CA VAL A 166 24.70 -32.75 56.85
C VAL A 166 25.36 -32.16 55.59
N ALA A 167 26.69 -32.30 55.44
CA ALA A 167 27.40 -31.88 54.25
C ALA A 167 26.96 -32.65 53.00
N GLN A 168 26.77 -33.98 53.13
CA GLN A 168 26.30 -34.84 52.06
C GLN A 168 24.87 -34.45 51.65
N GLU A 169 23.95 -34.27 52.60
CA GLU A 169 22.57 -33.87 52.33
C GLU A 169 22.47 -32.52 51.62
N LYS A 170 23.30 -31.55 52.03
CA LYS A 170 23.40 -30.26 51.36
C LYS A 170 23.94 -30.40 49.94
N SER A 171 24.95 -31.25 49.75
CA SER A 171 25.51 -31.54 48.42
C SER A 171 24.46 -32.19 47.50
N ASP A 172 23.74 -33.19 47.98
CA ASP A 172 22.69 -33.89 47.21
C ASP A 172 21.55 -32.94 46.83
N THR A 173 21.15 -32.07 47.76
CA THR A 173 20.16 -31.02 47.49
C THR A 173 20.65 -30.05 46.41
N ALA A 174 21.91 -29.61 46.48
CA ALA A 174 22.50 -28.73 45.48
C ALA A 174 22.56 -29.38 44.09
N VAL A 175 22.95 -30.66 44.02
CA VAL A 175 22.97 -31.45 42.78
C VAL A 175 21.57 -31.56 42.19
N LYS A 176 20.56 -31.88 43.00
CA LYS A 176 19.16 -31.98 42.56
C LYS A 176 18.64 -30.64 42.02
N ASN A 177 18.93 -29.54 42.71
CA ASN A 177 18.56 -28.21 42.24
C ASN A 177 19.23 -27.85 40.91
N ALA A 178 20.51 -28.20 40.74
CA ALA A 178 21.23 -27.98 39.48
C ALA A 178 20.64 -28.83 38.32
N GLN A 179 20.27 -30.08 38.59
CA GLN A 179 19.63 -30.96 37.60
C GLN A 179 18.25 -30.44 37.17
N ASN A 180 17.45 -29.94 38.12
CA ASN A 180 16.16 -29.32 37.82
C ASN A 180 16.33 -28.06 36.97
N ALA A 181 17.25 -27.16 37.35
CA ALA A 181 17.54 -25.95 36.59
C ALA A 181 18.02 -26.26 35.16
N ALA A 182 18.86 -27.29 34.97
CA ALA A 182 19.31 -27.73 33.65
C ALA A 182 18.14 -28.26 32.80
N SER A 183 17.20 -28.99 33.41
CA SER A 183 16.01 -29.53 32.73
C SER A 183 15.04 -28.43 32.31
N GLU A 184 14.83 -27.43 33.17
CA GLU A 184 14.04 -26.23 32.87
C GLU A 184 14.68 -25.42 31.72
N ALA A 185 15.99 -25.20 31.76
CA ALA A 185 16.72 -24.50 30.70
C ALA A 185 16.61 -25.23 29.35
N LYS A 186 16.67 -26.57 29.34
CA LYS A 186 16.47 -27.38 28.12
C LYS A 186 15.05 -27.25 27.57
N THR A 187 14.06 -27.21 28.46
CA THR A 187 12.65 -27.01 28.09
C THR A 187 12.45 -25.62 27.47
N ALA A 188 12.98 -24.57 28.10
CA ALA A 188 12.94 -23.21 27.58
C ALA A 188 13.65 -23.07 26.22
N THR A 189 14.79 -23.75 26.04
CA THR A 189 15.50 -23.79 24.76
C THR A 189 14.64 -24.41 23.67
N THR A 190 13.99 -25.54 23.97
CA THR A 190 13.10 -26.23 23.02
C THR A 190 11.91 -25.36 22.63
N ALA A 191 11.29 -24.68 23.61
CA ALA A 191 10.20 -23.74 23.36
C ALA A 191 10.64 -22.58 22.45
N THR A 192 11.85 -22.05 22.65
CA THR A 192 12.43 -20.97 21.84
C THR A 192 12.68 -21.41 20.40
N VAL A 193 13.20 -22.63 20.20
CA VAL A 193 13.42 -23.20 18.86
C VAL A 193 12.08 -23.38 18.13
N THR A 194 11.05 -23.88 18.82
CA THR A 194 9.70 -24.02 18.25
C THR A 194 9.12 -22.66 17.86
N ALA A 195 9.21 -21.66 18.75
CA ALA A 195 8.74 -20.31 18.47
C ALA A 195 9.46 -19.69 17.26
N THR A 196 10.78 -19.89 17.14
CA THR A 196 11.58 -19.44 16.00
C THR A 196 11.14 -20.10 14.70
N THR A 197 10.89 -21.41 14.74
CA THR A 197 10.41 -22.17 13.57
C THR A 197 9.03 -21.69 13.11
N ASN A 198 8.13 -21.43 14.05
CA ASN A 198 6.81 -20.89 13.77
C ASN A 198 6.90 -19.48 13.16
N ALA A 199 7.77 -18.62 13.70
CA ALA A 199 8.00 -17.28 13.16
C ALA A 199 8.56 -17.31 11.73
N ASN A 200 9.49 -18.22 11.43
CA ASN A 200 10.03 -18.42 10.09
C ASN A 200 8.97 -18.93 9.10
N THR A 201 8.11 -19.84 9.56
CA THR A 201 6.98 -20.35 8.77
C THR A 201 5.98 -19.23 8.45
N ALA A 202 5.61 -18.43 9.45
CA ALA A 202 4.75 -17.27 9.27
C ALA A 202 5.37 -16.24 8.30
N THR A 203 6.67 -15.95 8.43
CA THR A 203 7.40 -15.06 7.52
C THR A 203 7.33 -15.56 6.07
N THR A 204 7.50 -16.86 5.86
CA THR A 204 7.41 -17.47 4.52
C THR A 204 5.99 -17.36 3.95
N ALA A 205 4.97 -17.58 4.79
CA ALA A 205 3.57 -17.41 4.38
C ALA A 205 3.27 -15.95 4.00
N CYS A 206 3.75 -14.97 4.78
CA CYS A 206 3.61 -13.54 4.49
C CYS A 206 4.26 -13.15 3.16
N LYS A 207 5.45 -13.69 2.85
CA LYS A 207 6.11 -13.46 1.54
C LYS A 207 5.26 -13.98 0.39
N LYS A 208 4.76 -15.23 0.48
CA LYS A 208 3.85 -15.80 -0.53
C LYS A 208 2.58 -14.96 -0.72
N ALA A 209 1.99 -14.49 0.38
CA ALA A 209 0.81 -13.63 0.32
C ALA A 209 1.11 -12.28 -0.36
N THR A 210 2.29 -11.71 -0.09
CA THR A 210 2.76 -10.46 -0.72
C THR A 210 2.96 -10.65 -2.22
N ASP A 211 3.59 -11.75 -2.64
CA ASP A 211 3.78 -12.06 -4.06
C ASP A 211 2.45 -12.25 -4.79
N ALA A 212 1.50 -12.95 -4.16
CA ALA A 212 0.15 -13.12 -4.71
C ALA A 212 -0.59 -11.78 -4.85
N ALA A 213 -0.49 -10.88 -3.85
CA ALA A 213 -1.08 -9.54 -3.92
C ALA A 213 -0.46 -8.69 -5.04
N ASN A 214 0.87 -8.78 -5.23
CA ASN A 214 1.56 -8.10 -6.32
C ASN A 214 1.13 -8.63 -7.70
N ASP A 215 0.97 -9.94 -7.86
CA ASP A 215 0.46 -10.54 -9.10
C ASP A 215 -0.99 -10.12 -9.39
N ALA A 216 -1.86 -10.12 -8.37
CA ALA A 216 -3.23 -9.63 -8.49
C ALA A 216 -3.27 -8.16 -8.92
N THR A 217 -2.38 -7.32 -8.37
CA THR A 217 -2.26 -5.91 -8.74
C THR A 217 -1.85 -5.75 -10.21
N LYS A 218 -0.86 -6.52 -10.68
CA LYS A 218 -0.45 -6.52 -12.10
C LYS A 218 -1.61 -6.91 -13.03
N LYS A 219 -2.36 -7.95 -12.67
CA LYS A 219 -3.56 -8.38 -13.42
C LYS A 219 -4.63 -7.29 -13.47
N ALA A 220 -4.87 -6.60 -12.35
CA ALA A 220 -5.83 -5.49 -12.29
C ALA A 220 -5.41 -4.31 -13.19
N ILE A 221 -4.12 -3.96 -13.20
CA ILE A 221 -3.58 -2.92 -14.10
C ILE A 221 -3.76 -3.32 -15.57
N ALA A 222 -3.45 -4.57 -15.94
CA ALA A 222 -3.63 -5.06 -17.30
C ALA A 222 -5.12 -5.05 -17.74
N ALA A 223 -6.02 -5.45 -16.84
CA ALA A 223 -7.46 -5.40 -17.07
C ALA A 223 -7.94 -3.95 -17.27
N THR A 224 -7.44 -3.01 -16.46
CA THR A 224 -7.76 -1.57 -16.58
C THR A 224 -7.31 -1.02 -17.94
N SER A 225 -6.08 -1.30 -18.36
CA SER A 225 -5.57 -0.89 -19.68
C SER A 225 -6.41 -1.45 -20.85
N THR A 226 -6.86 -2.70 -20.72
CA THR A 226 -7.76 -3.32 -21.69
C THR A 226 -9.12 -2.60 -21.73
N ALA A 227 -9.68 -2.27 -20.57
CA ALA A 227 -10.94 -1.53 -20.46
C ALA A 227 -10.84 -0.10 -21.02
N ASP A 228 -9.71 0.58 -20.80
CA ASP A 228 -9.45 1.90 -21.39
C ASP A 228 -9.40 1.84 -22.92
N THR A 229 -8.74 0.82 -23.46
CA THR A 229 -8.68 0.57 -24.91
C THR A 229 -10.08 0.31 -25.48
N ALA A 230 -10.86 -0.55 -24.82
CA ALA A 230 -12.25 -0.83 -25.22
C ALA A 230 -13.12 0.45 -25.18
N THR A 231 -12.95 1.28 -24.14
CA THR A 231 -13.64 2.57 -24.01
C THR A 231 -13.28 3.53 -25.14
N LYS A 232 -12.00 3.60 -25.52
CA LYS A 232 -11.54 4.42 -26.65
C LYS A 232 -12.15 3.94 -27.96
N ASN A 233 -12.15 2.63 -28.20
CA ASN A 233 -12.75 2.04 -29.41
C ASN A 233 -14.26 2.31 -29.47
N ALA A 234 -14.97 2.18 -28.35
CA ALA A 234 -16.40 2.48 -28.28
C ALA A 234 -16.71 3.97 -28.58
N LYS A 235 -15.86 4.89 -28.09
CA LYS A 235 -15.96 6.32 -28.44
C LYS A 235 -15.76 6.57 -29.93
N THR A 236 -14.73 5.97 -30.54
CA THR A 236 -14.50 6.06 -31.99
C THR A 236 -15.70 5.55 -32.77
N ALA A 237 -16.21 4.35 -32.45
CA ALA A 237 -17.38 3.78 -33.11
C ALA A 237 -18.63 4.67 -32.96
N THR A 238 -18.81 5.33 -31.81
CA THR A 238 -19.90 6.28 -31.58
C THR A 238 -19.77 7.52 -32.49
N THR A 239 -18.56 8.06 -32.63
CA THR A 239 -18.29 9.19 -33.54
C THR A 239 -18.54 8.82 -35.00
N GLU A 240 -18.09 7.63 -35.43
CA GLU A 240 -18.34 7.12 -36.79
C GLU A 240 -19.83 6.94 -37.06
N ALA A 241 -20.57 6.33 -36.11
CA ALA A 241 -22.02 6.15 -36.22
C ALA A 241 -22.77 7.50 -36.29
N THR A 242 -22.33 8.50 -35.52
CA THR A 242 -22.90 9.85 -35.57
C THR A 242 -22.65 10.49 -36.94
N THR A 243 -21.43 10.37 -37.47
CA THR A 243 -21.06 10.88 -38.79
C THR A 243 -21.90 10.22 -39.90
N ALA A 244 -22.07 8.90 -39.84
CA ALA A 244 -22.90 8.17 -40.80
C ALA A 244 -24.38 8.58 -40.70
N THR A 245 -24.87 8.82 -39.48
CA THR A 245 -26.24 9.31 -39.25
C THR A 245 -26.44 10.69 -39.89
N ASP A 246 -25.49 11.60 -39.73
CA ASP A 246 -25.59 12.95 -40.30
C ASP A 246 -25.48 12.95 -41.83
N ALA A 247 -24.60 12.09 -42.39
CA ALA A 247 -24.55 11.86 -43.83
C ALA A 247 -25.89 11.34 -44.38
N THR A 248 -26.55 10.42 -43.64
CA THR A 248 -27.86 9.89 -44.01
C THR A 248 -28.95 10.95 -43.96
N LYS A 249 -28.96 11.81 -42.93
CA LYS A 249 -29.88 12.95 -42.86
C LYS A 249 -29.70 13.87 -44.05
N LYS A 250 -28.45 14.22 -44.41
CA LYS A 250 -28.13 15.05 -45.57
C LYS A 250 -28.66 14.44 -46.88
N ALA A 251 -28.37 13.15 -47.11
CA ALA A 251 -28.86 12.43 -48.27
C ALA A 251 -30.40 12.38 -48.32
N THR A 252 -31.06 12.24 -47.16
CA THR A 252 -32.52 12.28 -47.06
C THR A 252 -33.06 13.65 -47.47
N THR A 253 -32.46 14.74 -47.00
CA THR A 253 -32.85 16.11 -47.40
C THR A 253 -32.65 16.33 -48.90
N GLU A 254 -31.51 15.92 -49.45
CA GLU A 254 -31.23 16.02 -50.90
C GLU A 254 -32.25 15.22 -51.73
N SER A 255 -32.65 14.03 -51.26
CA SER A 255 -33.68 13.21 -51.90
C SER A 255 -35.07 13.86 -51.88
N ILE A 256 -35.44 14.49 -50.76
CA ILE A 256 -36.70 15.25 -50.64
C ILE A 256 -36.70 16.43 -51.62
N ASP A 257 -35.60 17.18 -51.70
CA ASP A 257 -35.46 18.30 -52.65
C ASP A 257 -35.55 17.84 -54.11
N ALA A 258 -34.85 16.76 -54.46
CA ALA A 258 -34.93 16.15 -55.79
C ALA A 258 -36.36 15.70 -56.14
N THR A 259 -37.08 15.10 -55.18
CA THR A 259 -38.48 14.73 -55.33
C THR A 259 -39.37 15.95 -55.55
N GLY A 260 -39.12 17.05 -54.82
CA GLY A 260 -39.81 18.33 -55.01
C GLY A 260 -39.62 18.87 -56.43
N LYS A 261 -38.37 18.94 -56.90
CA LYS A 261 -38.02 19.37 -58.27
C LYS A 261 -38.70 18.50 -59.33
N ALA A 262 -38.72 17.18 -59.14
CA ALA A 262 -39.39 16.26 -60.04
C ALA A 262 -40.90 16.53 -60.13
N LYS A 263 -41.58 16.75 -58.99
CA LYS A 263 -43.01 17.11 -58.98
C LYS A 263 -43.27 18.42 -59.72
N THR A 264 -42.43 19.45 -59.52
CA THR A 264 -42.53 20.72 -60.25
C THR A 264 -42.34 20.51 -61.75
N ALA A 265 -41.34 19.73 -62.17
CA ALA A 265 -41.12 19.42 -63.58
C ALA A 265 -42.31 18.66 -64.21
N THR A 266 -42.90 17.70 -63.48
CA THR A 266 -44.13 17.01 -63.92
C THR A 266 -45.30 17.98 -64.08
N ALA A 267 -45.48 18.92 -63.14
CA ALA A 267 -46.54 19.93 -63.25
C ALA A 267 -46.35 20.81 -64.51
N TYR A 268 -45.13 21.30 -64.76
CA TYR A 268 -44.84 22.06 -65.97
C TYR A 268 -45.06 21.26 -67.26
N ALA A 269 -44.68 19.98 -67.28
CA ALA A 269 -44.92 19.12 -68.44
C ALA A 269 -46.43 18.94 -68.71
N ASN A 270 -47.22 18.77 -67.66
CA ASN A 270 -48.68 18.66 -67.78
C ASN A 270 -49.31 19.97 -68.27
N GLU A 271 -48.89 21.13 -67.73
CA GLU A 271 -49.35 22.44 -68.19
C GLU A 271 -49.00 22.68 -69.67
N ALA A 272 -47.75 22.39 -70.06
CA ALA A 272 -47.32 22.47 -71.46
C ALA A 272 -48.14 21.55 -72.37
N GLY A 273 -48.45 20.33 -71.91
CA GLY A 273 -49.32 19.39 -72.62
C GLY A 273 -50.74 19.92 -72.82
N GLN A 274 -51.34 20.52 -71.78
CA GLN A 274 -52.65 21.16 -71.88
C GLN A 274 -52.63 22.36 -72.83
N GLN A 275 -51.59 23.19 -72.77
CA GLN A 275 -51.42 24.32 -73.69
C GLN A 275 -51.28 23.85 -75.15
N ALA A 276 -50.52 22.77 -75.39
CA ALA A 276 -50.39 22.18 -76.71
C ALA A 276 -51.71 21.62 -77.23
N ALA A 277 -52.49 20.93 -76.40
CA ALA A 277 -53.81 20.43 -76.75
C ALA A 277 -54.77 21.58 -77.10
N ALA A 278 -54.82 22.64 -76.29
CA ALA A 278 -55.64 23.82 -76.56
C ALA A 278 -55.20 24.55 -77.84
N ALA A 279 -53.90 24.62 -78.14
CA ALA A 279 -53.39 25.18 -79.38
C ALA A 279 -53.81 24.35 -80.60
N ALA A 280 -53.79 23.01 -80.49
CA ALA A 280 -54.25 22.10 -81.54
C ALA A 280 -55.76 22.26 -81.80
N GLU A 281 -56.58 22.36 -80.75
CA GLU A 281 -58.02 22.63 -80.90
C GLU A 281 -58.30 23.96 -81.61
N ARG A 282 -57.57 25.04 -81.26
CA ARG A 282 -57.69 26.33 -81.94
C ARG A 282 -57.26 26.26 -83.41
N LEU A 283 -56.21 25.50 -83.71
CA LEU A 283 -55.76 25.31 -85.08
C LEU A 283 -56.83 24.60 -85.91
N GLU A 284 -57.45 23.55 -85.38
CA GLU A 284 -58.53 22.86 -86.08
C GLU A 284 -59.80 23.71 -86.21
N ALA A 285 -60.16 24.50 -85.21
CA ALA A 285 -61.23 25.48 -85.33
C ALA A 285 -60.94 26.49 -86.46
N THR A 286 -59.71 27.02 -86.53
CA THR A 286 -59.28 27.93 -87.59
C THR A 286 -59.31 27.27 -88.97
N ARG A 287 -58.92 25.99 -89.06
CA ARG A 287 -59.01 25.20 -90.30
C ARG A 287 -60.46 25.06 -90.76
N GLY A 288 -61.37 24.72 -89.85
CA GLY A 288 -62.79 24.63 -90.15
C GLY A 288 -63.39 25.96 -90.65
N GLU A 289 -63.02 27.08 -90.03
CA GLU A 289 -63.42 28.42 -90.50
C GLU A 289 -62.86 28.73 -91.89
N MET A 290 -61.60 28.36 -92.16
CA MET A 290 -60.95 28.57 -93.46
C MET A 290 -61.59 27.73 -94.57
N GLU A 291 -62.00 26.49 -94.30
CA GLU A 291 -62.75 25.67 -95.26
C GLU A 291 -64.11 26.30 -95.61
N ILE A 292 -64.83 26.86 -94.64
CA ILE A 292 -66.07 27.61 -94.88
C ILE A 292 -65.81 28.88 -95.70
N ALA A 293 -64.72 29.59 -95.42
CA ALA A 293 -64.33 30.79 -96.17
C ALA A 293 -63.97 30.47 -97.63
N ILE A 294 -63.26 29.37 -97.88
CA ILE A 294 -62.96 28.87 -99.23
C ILE A 294 -64.26 28.55 -99.99
N ALA A 295 -65.18 27.80 -99.37
CA ALA A 295 -66.47 27.46 -99.98
C ALA A 295 -67.31 28.72 -100.34
N ARG A 296 -67.28 29.77 -99.49
CA ARG A 296 -67.94 31.05 -99.81
C ARG A 296 -67.22 31.82 -100.93
N ALA A 297 -65.88 31.83 -100.94
CA ALA A 297 -65.11 32.50 -101.98
C ALA A 297 -65.37 31.88 -103.36
N GLU A 298 -65.49 30.56 -103.45
CA GLU A 298 -65.86 29.86 -104.69
C GLU A 298 -67.25 30.27 -105.22
N GLN A 299 -68.22 30.55 -104.33
CA GLN A 299 -69.54 31.05 -104.74
C GLN A 299 -69.52 32.49 -105.28
N VAL A 300 -68.64 33.36 -104.78
CA VAL A 300 -68.55 34.77 -105.19
C VAL A 300 -67.77 34.94 -106.50
N VAL A 301 -66.86 34.03 -106.83
CA VAL A 301 -66.06 34.08 -108.07
C VAL A 301 -66.83 33.59 -109.32
N GLN A 302 -68.03 33.03 -109.17
CA GLN A 302 -68.90 32.78 -110.31
C GLN A 302 -69.41 34.09 -110.94
N GLY A 303 -68.65 34.61 -111.90
CA GLY A 303 -69.21 35.29 -113.06
C GLY A 303 -69.17 36.81 -113.08
N VAL A 304 -68.02 37.45 -112.80
CA VAL A 304 -67.83 38.86 -113.18
C VAL A 304 -67.73 38.96 -114.72
N PRO A 305 -68.70 39.60 -115.40
CA PRO A 305 -68.63 39.76 -116.85
C PRO A 305 -67.39 40.55 -117.27
N ASN A 306 -66.77 40.16 -118.38
CA ASN A 306 -65.67 40.88 -119.01
C ASN A 306 -65.91 41.28 -120.48
N GLY A 307 -67.09 40.99 -121.02
CA GLY A 307 -67.47 41.44 -122.35
C GLY A 307 -68.91 41.06 -122.73
N LEU A 308 -69.39 41.66 -123.82
CA LEU A 308 -70.68 41.35 -124.42
C LEU A 308 -70.51 41.19 -125.94
N LYS A 309 -70.98 40.07 -126.46
CA LYS A 309 -71.17 39.86 -127.91
C LYS A 309 -72.65 40.06 -128.23
N VAL A 310 -72.95 40.83 -129.27
CA VAL A 310 -74.32 41.06 -129.75
C VAL A 310 -74.33 40.80 -131.25
N GLU A 311 -75.24 39.95 -131.70
CA GLU A 311 -75.52 39.69 -133.11
C GLU A 311 -76.94 40.17 -133.40
N ALA A 312 -77.11 41.02 -134.40
CA ALA A 312 -78.40 41.58 -134.78
C ALA A 312 -78.42 41.91 -136.28
N PRO A 313 -79.61 41.90 -136.92
CA PRO A 313 -79.77 42.34 -138.30
C PRO A 313 -79.51 43.85 -138.43
N GLU A 314 -78.84 44.28 -139.51
CA GLU A 314 -78.65 45.71 -139.79
C GLU A 314 -79.92 46.37 -140.33
N THR A 315 -80.74 45.61 -141.07
CA THR A 315 -81.95 46.11 -141.73
C THR A 315 -83.12 45.15 -141.51
N VAL A 316 -84.27 45.71 -141.15
CA VAL A 316 -85.54 45.01 -141.03
C VAL A 316 -86.52 45.61 -142.04
N THR A 317 -87.28 44.79 -142.76
CA THR A 317 -88.26 45.29 -143.73
C THR A 317 -89.62 45.47 -143.05
N LEU A 318 -90.24 46.64 -143.22
CA LEU A 318 -91.57 46.94 -142.68
C LEU A 318 -92.62 45.98 -143.28
N GLY A 319 -93.41 45.32 -142.41
CA GLY A 319 -94.42 44.33 -142.82
C GLY A 319 -93.89 42.92 -143.15
N ASN A 320 -92.61 42.62 -142.88
CA ASN A 320 -92.05 41.28 -143.09
C ASN A 320 -92.57 40.27 -142.04
N PRO A 321 -93.18 39.13 -142.44
CA PRO A 321 -93.67 38.13 -141.49
C PRO A 321 -92.57 37.31 -140.77
N ALA A 322 -91.30 37.39 -141.20
CA ALA A 322 -90.21 36.67 -140.55
C ALA A 322 -89.69 37.41 -139.29
N LYS A 323 -89.83 36.77 -138.12
CA LYS A 323 -89.36 37.29 -136.83
C LYS A 323 -87.83 37.40 -136.80
N GLN A 324 -87.31 38.53 -136.36
CA GLN A 324 -85.87 38.78 -136.21
C GLN A 324 -85.53 39.08 -134.75
N TYR A 325 -84.30 38.75 -134.33
CA TYR A 325 -83.88 38.86 -132.93
C TYR A 325 -82.51 39.52 -132.80
N ILE A 326 -82.33 40.22 -131.70
CA ILE A 326 -81.03 40.59 -131.15
C ILE A 326 -80.57 39.43 -130.26
N LYS A 327 -79.37 38.90 -130.51
CA LYS A 327 -78.80 37.76 -129.79
C LYS A 327 -77.56 38.18 -128.99
N PRO A 328 -77.71 38.47 -127.69
CA PRO A 328 -76.59 38.77 -126.82
C PRO A 328 -75.99 37.53 -126.17
N ARG A 329 -74.68 37.59 -125.90
CA ARG A 329 -73.93 36.65 -125.07
C ARG A 329 -72.95 37.40 -124.17
N VAL A 330 -73.16 37.28 -122.86
CA VAL A 330 -72.27 37.84 -121.83
C VAL A 330 -71.08 36.90 -121.67
N LYS A 331 -69.86 37.45 -121.67
CA LYS A 331 -68.62 36.68 -121.54
C LYS A 331 -67.95 36.90 -120.17
N PRO A 332 -67.24 35.89 -119.64
CA PRO A 332 -67.17 34.48 -120.11
C PRO A 332 -68.51 33.73 -119.95
N ASP A 333 -68.69 32.59 -120.65
CA ASP A 333 -69.99 31.88 -120.73
C ASP A 333 -70.53 31.39 -119.37
N GLY A 334 -69.67 31.28 -118.35
CA GLY A 334 -70.06 30.97 -116.97
C GLY A 334 -70.67 32.14 -116.18
N CYS A 335 -70.78 33.33 -116.78
CA CYS A 335 -71.47 34.47 -116.16
C CYS A 335 -72.99 34.38 -116.38
N ALA A 336 -73.76 35.06 -115.52
CA ALA A 336 -75.19 35.25 -115.72
C ALA A 336 -75.46 35.93 -117.08
N GLN A 337 -76.31 35.31 -117.91
CA GLN A 337 -76.56 35.73 -119.31
C GLN A 337 -77.66 36.78 -119.47
N ASN A 338 -78.08 37.40 -118.37
CA ASN A 338 -79.22 38.30 -118.33
C ASN A 338 -78.82 39.67 -118.92
N VAL A 339 -79.58 40.15 -119.90
CA VAL A 339 -79.39 41.47 -120.50
C VAL A 339 -80.69 42.28 -120.51
N ILE A 340 -80.55 43.59 -120.64
CA ILE A 340 -81.63 44.56 -120.78
C ILE A 340 -81.47 45.25 -122.13
N TYR A 341 -82.57 45.38 -122.87
CA TYR A 341 -82.63 46.14 -124.11
C TYR A 341 -83.24 47.52 -123.83
N GLN A 342 -82.60 48.58 -124.31
CA GLN A 342 -83.11 49.94 -124.22
C GLN A 342 -83.10 50.58 -125.60
N THR A 343 -84.25 51.06 -126.04
CA THR A 343 -84.50 51.62 -127.37
C THR A 343 -85.18 52.99 -127.25
N ASP A 344 -85.02 53.84 -128.27
CA ASP A 344 -85.78 55.09 -128.41
C ASP A 344 -87.25 54.87 -128.84
N GLY A 345 -87.61 53.64 -129.23
CA GLY A 345 -88.98 53.20 -129.47
C GLY A 345 -89.66 53.77 -130.72
N GLN A 346 -88.90 54.43 -131.61
CA GLN A 346 -89.46 55.06 -132.81
C GLN A 346 -89.77 54.02 -133.89
N SER A 347 -88.74 53.51 -134.58
CA SER A 347 -88.91 52.63 -135.74
C SER A 347 -89.04 51.15 -135.37
N ILE A 348 -88.44 50.73 -134.25
CA ILE A 348 -88.58 49.37 -133.72
C ILE A 348 -88.88 49.35 -132.22
N GLU A 349 -89.51 48.27 -131.80
CA GLU A 349 -89.60 47.85 -130.40
C GLU A 349 -88.87 46.52 -130.22
N VAL A 350 -88.28 46.31 -129.03
CA VAL A 350 -87.55 45.09 -128.71
C VAL A 350 -88.15 44.47 -127.45
N GLU A 351 -88.66 43.25 -127.57
CA GLU A 351 -89.18 42.49 -126.44
C GLU A 351 -88.05 42.08 -125.47
N PRO A 352 -88.34 41.77 -124.19
CA PRO A 352 -87.32 41.28 -123.24
C PRO A 352 -86.59 40.01 -123.71
N SER A 353 -87.19 39.24 -124.62
CA SER A 353 -86.58 38.08 -125.28
C SER A 353 -85.54 38.43 -126.35
N GLY A 354 -85.48 39.70 -126.77
CA GLY A 354 -84.65 40.20 -127.87
C GLY A 354 -85.35 40.19 -129.24
N GLU A 355 -86.64 39.83 -129.33
CA GLU A 355 -87.40 39.88 -130.59
C GLU A 355 -87.61 41.33 -131.06
N ILE A 356 -87.38 41.60 -132.33
CA ILE A 356 -87.52 42.93 -132.95
C ILE A 356 -88.90 43.04 -133.62
N GLN A 357 -89.67 44.05 -133.25
CA GLN A 357 -90.94 44.43 -133.88
C GLN A 357 -90.75 45.71 -134.69
N ALA A 358 -90.92 45.65 -136.01
CA ALA A 358 -90.84 46.82 -136.88
C ALA A 358 -92.16 47.60 -136.88
N ARG A 359 -92.12 48.90 -136.53
CA ARG A 359 -93.30 49.77 -136.38
C ARG A 359 -93.46 50.74 -137.56
N GLU A 360 -92.42 51.50 -137.87
CA GLU A 360 -92.41 52.49 -138.94
C GLU A 360 -91.05 52.55 -139.62
N ALA A 361 -91.00 53.07 -140.85
CA ALA A 361 -89.73 53.22 -141.57
C ALA A 361 -88.86 54.31 -140.92
N GLY A 362 -87.58 54.01 -140.70
CA GLY A 362 -86.64 54.88 -140.01
C GLY A 362 -85.51 54.08 -139.37
N SER A 363 -84.69 54.69 -138.52
CA SER A 363 -83.62 53.97 -137.84
C SER A 363 -83.60 54.25 -136.36
N THR A 364 -83.56 53.17 -135.59
CA THR A 364 -83.58 53.19 -134.13
C THR A 364 -82.28 52.61 -133.60
N ARG A 365 -81.81 53.19 -132.50
CA ARG A 365 -80.67 52.66 -131.75
C ARG A 365 -81.16 51.78 -130.62
N VAL A 366 -80.53 50.61 -130.47
CA VAL A 366 -80.78 49.70 -129.35
C VAL A 366 -79.51 49.53 -128.55
N HIS A 367 -79.59 49.85 -127.26
CA HIS A 367 -78.58 49.52 -126.27
C HIS A 367 -78.88 48.14 -125.69
N VAL A 368 -77.89 47.25 -125.74
CA VAL A 368 -77.94 45.92 -125.12
C VAL A 368 -77.00 45.93 -123.93
N ILE A 369 -77.54 45.76 -122.73
CA ILE A 369 -76.85 46.04 -121.46
C ILE A 369 -76.84 44.78 -120.58
N PRO A 370 -75.69 44.21 -120.21
CA PRO A 370 -75.62 43.09 -119.26
C PRO A 370 -75.94 43.54 -117.83
N THR A 371 -76.72 42.76 -117.08
CA THR A 371 -77.16 43.15 -115.71
C THR A 371 -76.03 43.19 -114.69
N GLN A 372 -75.01 42.33 -114.83
CA GLN A 372 -73.84 42.29 -113.93
C GLN A 372 -72.59 42.93 -114.54
N GLY A 373 -72.72 43.65 -115.66
CA GLY A 373 -71.58 44.18 -116.42
C GLY A 373 -71.98 45.33 -117.33
N THR A 374 -72.73 46.30 -116.79
CA THR A 374 -73.31 47.42 -117.55
C THR A 374 -72.30 48.17 -118.41
N LYS A 375 -71.04 48.28 -117.97
CA LYS A 375 -69.94 48.90 -118.72
C LYS A 375 -69.63 48.25 -120.07
N TYR A 376 -70.03 46.99 -120.29
CA TYR A 376 -69.84 46.29 -121.56
C TYR A 376 -71.05 46.39 -122.50
N TYR A 377 -71.95 47.35 -122.26
CA TYR A 377 -73.10 47.55 -123.14
C TYR A 377 -72.66 47.74 -124.60
N LYS A 378 -73.49 47.27 -125.53
CA LYS A 378 -73.30 47.52 -126.96
C LYS A 378 -74.47 48.30 -127.50
N THR A 379 -74.17 49.28 -128.33
CA THR A 379 -75.17 50.01 -129.09
C THR A 379 -75.17 49.46 -130.50
N ILE A 380 -76.31 48.99 -130.95
CA ILE A 380 -76.54 48.60 -132.34
C ILE A 380 -77.53 49.58 -132.97
N LYS A 381 -77.45 49.73 -134.29
CA LYS A 381 -78.38 50.54 -135.08
C LYS A 381 -79.12 49.58 -136.00
N ILE A 382 -80.44 49.65 -135.97
CA ILE A 382 -81.30 48.84 -136.83
C ILE A 382 -82.12 49.80 -137.68
N GLU A 383 -82.13 49.58 -138.99
CA GLU A 383 -82.90 50.39 -139.94
C GLU A 383 -84.13 49.62 -140.41
N VAL A 384 -85.31 50.22 -140.26
CA VAL A 384 -86.56 49.74 -140.82
C VAL A 384 -86.77 50.37 -142.18
N VAL A 385 -86.74 49.56 -143.23
CA VAL A 385 -86.92 50.02 -144.61
C VAL A 385 -88.31 49.68 -145.12
N PRO A 386 -88.93 50.55 -145.93
CA PRO A 386 -90.20 50.22 -146.58
C PRO A 386 -90.01 49.04 -147.56
N PRO A 387 -91.03 48.21 -147.77
CA PRO A 387 -90.95 47.08 -148.69
C PRO A 387 -90.61 47.58 -150.10
N ARG A 388 -89.47 47.14 -150.65
CA ARG A 388 -89.00 47.54 -151.99
C ARG A 388 -89.36 46.48 -153.02
N ILE A 389 -90.04 46.89 -154.09
CA ILE A 389 -90.33 46.03 -155.25
C ILE A 389 -89.11 46.07 -156.18
N ARG A 390 -88.42 44.93 -156.32
CA ARG A 390 -87.23 44.79 -157.16
C ARG A 390 -87.62 44.15 -158.50
N LEU A 391 -87.29 44.82 -159.61
CA LEU A 391 -87.50 44.33 -160.98
C LEU A 391 -86.58 43.15 -161.28
N THR A 392 -87.17 42.02 -161.68
CA THR A 392 -86.45 40.90 -162.26
C THR A 392 -86.84 40.84 -163.75
N SER A 393 -85.91 41.18 -164.64
CA SER A 393 -86.02 41.06 -166.11
C SER A 393 -87.21 41.77 -166.80
N GLY A 394 -87.24 43.11 -166.77
CA GLY A 394 -87.67 43.88 -167.94
C GLY A 394 -89.03 44.61 -167.95
N GLY A 395 -89.82 44.63 -166.88
CA GLY A 395 -90.98 45.54 -166.79
C GLY A 395 -92.02 45.20 -165.72
N ILE A 396 -92.83 46.20 -165.31
CA ILE A 396 -93.96 46.03 -164.37
C ILE A 396 -95.16 45.48 -165.15
N ARG A 397 -95.69 44.32 -164.77
CA ARG A 397 -96.88 43.72 -165.39
C ARG A 397 -98.15 44.32 -164.79
N LEU A 398 -98.95 44.97 -165.64
CA LEU A 398 -100.29 45.44 -165.31
C LEU A 398 -101.33 44.42 -165.80
N ASP A 399 -102.41 44.22 -165.04
CA ASP A 399 -103.55 43.40 -165.48
C ASP A 399 -104.44 44.15 -166.49
N LYS A 400 -105.48 43.50 -167.02
CA LYS A 400 -106.39 44.08 -168.02
C LYS A 400 -107.16 45.31 -167.51
N GLN A 401 -107.14 45.57 -166.20
CA GLN A 401 -107.74 46.73 -165.56
C GLN A 401 -106.71 47.81 -165.21
N GLY A 402 -105.44 47.61 -165.57
CA GLY A 402 -104.36 48.57 -165.36
C GLY A 402 -103.72 48.51 -163.96
N ASN A 403 -104.02 47.49 -163.14
CA ASN A 403 -103.45 47.35 -161.80
C ASN A 403 -102.18 46.49 -161.82
N ILE A 404 -101.22 46.80 -160.93
CA ILE A 404 -99.95 46.06 -160.82
C ILE A 404 -100.23 44.65 -160.29
N ARG A 405 -99.84 43.64 -161.06
CA ARG A 405 -99.99 42.24 -160.69
C ARG A 405 -98.76 41.78 -159.89
N LEU A 406 -98.94 41.57 -158.58
CA LEU A 406 -97.93 40.99 -157.69
C LEU A 406 -98.03 39.45 -157.78
N THR A 407 -96.99 38.79 -158.29
CA THR A 407 -96.86 37.32 -158.28
C THR A 407 -95.96 36.85 -157.16
#